data_AF-A0A7Z9G7C8-F1
#
_entry.id   AF-A0A7Z9G7C8-F1
#
_cell.length_a   1.000
_cell.length_b   1.000
_cell.length_c   1.000
_cell.angle_alpha   90.00
_cell.angle_beta   90.00
_cell.angle_gamma   90.00
#
_symmetry.space_group_name_H-M   'P 1'
#
loop_
_entity.id
_entity.type
_entity.pdbx_description
1 polymer ?
#
loop_
_entity_poly.entity_id
_entity_poly.type
_entity_poly.pdbx_seq_one_letter_code
_entity_poly.pdbx_strand_id
1 'polypeptide(L)'
;MNKAPMTSRDYAAWVAVRTIGEAATRTRSGEPSVILDFAMSPKFVLAAFKGGAVTYRSWNGQLRQPVLIAAPRMLVSVSPQKGFLHQFSTLDTLGYDKPESKCKF
;
A
#
# COMPACT_ATOMS: atom_id res chain seq x y z
N MET A 1 15.26 20.86 -17.21
CA MET A 1 14.89 19.70 -16.37
C MET A 1 13.98 18.80 -17.21
N ASN A 2 14.49 17.67 -17.71
CA ASN A 2 13.64 16.69 -18.41
C ASN A 2 12.70 16.03 -17.39
N LYS A 3 11.39 16.19 -17.57
CA LYS A 3 10.37 15.51 -16.75
C LYS A 3 10.15 14.11 -17.32
N ALA A 4 10.88 13.12 -16.81
CA ALA A 4 10.57 11.72 -17.08
C ALA A 4 9.23 11.36 -16.39
N PRO A 5 8.34 10.60 -17.04
CA PRO A 5 7.14 10.09 -16.38
C PRO A 5 7.53 9.14 -15.24
N MET A 6 6.80 9.18 -14.12
CA MET A 6 7.01 8.24 -13.02
C MET A 6 6.75 6.81 -13.49
N THR A 7 7.74 5.94 -13.34
CA THR A 7 7.57 4.51 -13.54
C THR A 7 6.96 3.83 -12.31
N SER A 8 6.59 2.56 -12.43
CA SER A 8 6.13 1.74 -11.31
C SER A 8 7.16 1.65 -10.18
N ARG A 9 8.46 1.59 -10.54
CA ARG A 9 9.56 1.53 -9.57
C ARG A 9 9.72 2.86 -8.82
N ASP A 10 9.61 3.98 -9.54
CA ASP A 10 9.70 5.30 -8.92
C ASP A 10 8.53 5.54 -7.96
N TYR A 11 7.33 5.09 -8.33
CA TYR A 11 6.17 5.11 -7.45
C TYR A 11 6.38 4.25 -6.20
N ALA A 12 6.89 3.02 -6.34
CA ALA A 12 7.15 2.15 -5.21
C ALA A 12 8.19 2.75 -4.24
N ALA A 13 9.25 3.36 -4.76
CA ALA A 13 10.24 4.08 -3.97
C ALA A 13 9.63 5.28 -3.25
N TRP A 14 8.81 6.07 -3.96
CA TRP A 14 8.11 7.21 -3.37
C TRP A 14 7.19 6.79 -2.22
N VAL A 15 6.40 5.71 -2.40
CA VAL A 15 5.54 5.16 -1.35
C VAL A 15 6.37 4.72 -0.14
N ALA A 16 7.49 4.03 -0.34
CA ALA A 16 8.36 3.57 0.75
C ALA A 16 8.87 4.73 1.61
N VAL A 17 9.41 5.78 0.97
CA VAL A 17 9.89 6.98 1.67
C VAL A 17 8.74 7.70 2.37
N ARG A 18 7.57 7.79 1.72
CA ARG A 18 6.40 8.44 2.29
C ARG A 18 5.84 7.70 3.50
N THR A 19 5.88 6.37 3.52
CA THR A 19 5.51 5.56 4.68
C THR A 19 6.35 5.93 5.90
N ILE A 20 7.67 5.99 5.73
CA ILE A 20 8.60 6.37 6.80
C ILE A 20 8.31 7.79 7.28
N GLY A 21 8.15 8.74 6.37
CA GLY A 21 7.88 10.14 6.71
C GLY A 21 6.55 10.36 7.42
N GLU A 22 5.48 9.69 6.98
CA GLU A 22 4.16 9.76 7.63
C GLU A 22 4.23 9.15 9.03
N ALA A 23 4.85 7.97 9.17
CA ALA A 23 4.99 7.31 10.47
C ALA A 23 5.82 8.15 11.45
N ALA A 24 6.98 8.65 11.03
CA ALA A 24 7.83 9.52 11.84
C ALA A 24 7.11 10.80 12.28
N THR A 25 6.32 11.41 11.39
CA THR A 25 5.54 12.62 11.70
C THR A 25 4.45 12.34 12.74
N ARG A 26 3.74 11.21 12.61
CA ARG A 26 2.64 10.82 13.49
C ARG A 26 3.13 10.41 14.88
N THR A 27 4.26 9.72 14.95
CA THR A 27 4.86 9.27 16.23
C THR A 27 5.75 10.32 16.87
N ARG A 28 6.16 11.36 16.13
CA ARG A 28 7.16 12.35 16.54
C ARG A 28 8.47 11.69 16.98
N SER A 29 8.86 10.65 16.27
CA SER A 29 10.03 9.83 16.60
C SER A 29 10.90 9.58 15.37
N GLY A 30 12.21 9.56 15.59
CA GLY A 30 13.20 9.06 14.63
C GLY A 30 13.60 7.60 14.87
N GLU A 31 13.09 6.95 15.93
CA GLU A 31 13.46 5.60 16.30
C GLU A 31 12.89 4.57 15.32
N PRO A 32 13.73 3.72 14.68
CA PRO A 32 13.28 2.79 13.64
C PRO A 32 12.18 1.82 14.10
N SER A 33 12.25 1.30 15.32
CA SER A 33 11.24 0.39 15.87
C SER A 33 9.89 1.08 16.02
N VAL A 34 9.87 2.29 16.61
CA VAL A 34 8.64 3.09 16.78
C VAL A 34 7.99 3.42 15.44
N ILE A 35 8.80 3.77 14.43
CA ILE A 35 8.34 4.05 13.07
C ILE A 35 7.73 2.80 12.44
N LEU A 36 8.42 1.66 12.51
CA LEU A 36 7.97 0.41 11.91
C LEU A 36 6.71 -0.13 12.60
N ASP A 37 6.67 -0.12 13.94
CA ASP A 37 5.52 -0.57 14.73
C ASP A 37 4.28 0.26 14.40
N PHE A 38 4.44 1.59 14.29
CA PHE A 38 3.33 2.45 13.88
C PHE A 38 2.91 2.17 12.44
N ALA A 39 3.85 2.08 11.49
CA ALA A 39 3.56 1.84 10.07
C ALA A 39 2.82 0.52 9.82
N MET A 40 3.09 -0.51 10.61
CA MET A 40 2.41 -1.80 10.55
C MET A 40 1.12 -1.88 11.38
N SER A 41 0.83 -0.85 12.18
CA SER A 41 -0.35 -0.83 13.04
C SER A 41 -1.65 -0.56 12.25
N PRO A 42 -2.81 -0.99 12.78
CA PRO A 42 -4.12 -0.64 12.21
C PRO A 42 -4.43 0.87 12.18
N LYS A 43 -3.65 1.70 12.90
CA LYS A 43 -3.82 3.16 12.94
C LYS A 43 -3.11 3.85 11.78
N PHE A 44 -2.20 3.17 11.08
CA PHE A 44 -1.49 3.74 9.95
C PHE A 44 -2.34 3.70 8.69
N VAL A 45 -2.38 4.84 8.01
CA VAL A 45 -3.09 5.01 6.76
C VAL A 45 -2.27 5.96 5.89
N LEU A 46 -1.99 5.57 4.64
CA LEU A 46 -1.23 6.38 3.70
C LEU A 46 -2.07 6.77 2.49
N ALA A 47 -2.08 8.06 2.14
CA ALA A 47 -2.64 8.53 0.89
C ALA A 47 -1.65 8.25 -0.27
N ALA A 48 -1.84 7.14 -0.98
CA ALA A 48 -0.93 6.72 -2.05
C ALA A 48 -1.45 7.06 -3.47
N PHE A 49 -2.44 7.94 -3.59
CA PHE A 49 -2.96 8.44 -4.88
C PHE A 49 -3.44 7.37 -5.87
N LYS A 50 -4.02 6.27 -5.36
CA LYS A 50 -4.62 5.20 -6.18
C LYS A 50 -6.14 5.04 -5.96
N GLY A 51 -6.83 6.13 -5.62
CA GLY A 51 -8.28 6.13 -5.39
C GLY A 51 -8.72 5.74 -3.98
N GLY A 52 -7.77 5.44 -3.08
CA GLY A 52 -8.04 5.15 -1.69
C GLY A 52 -6.78 5.20 -0.84
N ALA A 53 -6.98 5.21 0.47
CA ALA A 53 -5.89 5.10 1.40
C ALA A 53 -5.38 3.65 1.47
N VAL A 54 -4.07 3.48 1.63
CA VAL A 54 -3.40 2.17 1.64
C VAL A 54 -2.87 1.85 3.03
N THR A 55 -2.83 0.57 3.36
CA THR A 55 -2.35 0.02 4.64
C THR A 55 -1.44 -1.17 4.39
N TYR A 56 -0.77 -1.67 5.42
CA TYR A 56 0.07 -2.87 5.32
C TYR A 56 -0.63 -4.10 5.91
N ARG A 57 -0.45 -5.25 5.27
CA ARG A 57 -0.94 -6.54 5.75
C ARG A 57 -0.14 -6.99 6.96
N SER A 58 -0.84 -7.35 8.02
CA SER A 58 -0.20 -7.78 9.27
C SER A 58 0.47 -9.16 9.19
N TRP A 59 0.22 -9.95 8.13
CA TRP A 59 0.71 -11.33 7.99
C TRP A 59 1.75 -11.54 6.88
N ASN A 60 2.08 -10.50 6.10
CA ASN A 60 3.21 -10.54 5.16
C ASN A 60 3.89 -9.17 4.92
N GLY A 61 3.48 -8.12 5.65
CA GLY A 61 4.02 -6.77 5.46
C GLY A 61 3.75 -6.14 4.10
N GLN A 62 2.92 -6.77 3.26
CA GLN A 62 2.65 -6.29 1.91
C GLN A 62 1.67 -5.12 1.95
N LEU A 63 1.93 -4.12 1.12
CA LEU A 63 1.03 -2.98 0.95
C LEU A 63 -0.28 -3.42 0.28
N ARG A 64 -1.40 -3.17 0.95
CA ARG A 64 -2.75 -3.22 0.37
C ARG A 64 -2.94 -2.01 -0.53
N GLN A 65 -2.86 -2.21 -1.83
CA GLN A 65 -3.10 -1.16 -2.82
C GLN A 65 -3.95 -1.66 -3.98
N PRO A 66 -4.78 -0.80 -4.58
CA PRO A 66 -5.48 -1.14 -5.81
C PRO A 66 -4.51 -1.35 -6.98
N VAL A 67 -4.90 -2.20 -7.93
CA VAL A 67 -4.17 -2.40 -9.19
C VAL A 67 -4.90 -1.66 -10.29
N LEU A 68 -4.21 -0.71 -10.93
CA LEU A 68 -4.76 0.08 -12.03
C LEU A 68 -4.64 -0.73 -13.33
N ILE A 69 -5.76 -0.96 -14.01
CA ILE A 69 -5.81 -1.58 -15.33
C ILE A 69 -5.99 -0.47 -16.35
N ALA A 70 -5.00 -0.26 -17.21
CA ALA A 70 -4.98 0.86 -18.15
C ALA A 70 -4.64 0.40 -19.57
N ALA A 71 -5.23 1.07 -20.54
CA ALA A 71 -4.83 1.07 -21.94
C ALA A 71 -3.81 2.20 -22.17
N PRO A 72 -3.14 2.28 -23.34
CA PRO A 72 -2.06 3.26 -23.58
C PRO A 72 -2.43 4.73 -23.33
N ARG A 73 -3.72 5.09 -23.36
CA ARG A 73 -4.19 6.47 -23.22
C ARG A 73 -5.32 6.66 -22.19
N MET A 74 -5.74 5.61 -21.49
CA MET A 74 -6.86 5.72 -20.55
C MET A 74 -6.82 4.64 -19.46
N LEU A 75 -7.30 4.99 -18.26
CA LEU A 75 -7.61 4.03 -17.22
C LEU A 75 -8.88 3.26 -17.61
N VAL A 76 -8.81 1.93 -17.61
CA VAL A 76 -9.93 1.04 -17.98
C VAL A 76 -10.71 0.65 -16.73
N SER A 77 -10.00 0.22 -15.68
CA SER A 77 -10.62 -0.12 -14.40
C SER A 77 -9.61 -0.11 -13.26
N VAL A 78 -10.10 -0.28 -12.04
CA VAL A 78 -9.30 -0.44 -10.83
C VAL A 78 -9.71 -1.74 -10.16
N SER A 79 -8.73 -2.61 -9.90
CA SER A 79 -8.95 -3.86 -9.17
C SER A 79 -8.74 -3.64 -7.67
N PRO A 80 -9.57 -4.26 -6.81
CA PRO A 80 -10.70 -5.10 -7.17
C PRO A 80 -11.90 -4.25 -7.62
N GLN A 81 -12.63 -4.73 -8.63
CA GLN A 81 -13.87 -4.11 -9.08
C GLN A 81 -14.96 -4.30 -8.02
N LYS A 82 -16.01 -3.47 -8.08
CA LYS A 82 -17.18 -3.57 -7.19
C LYS A 82 -17.80 -4.98 -7.29
N GLY A 83 -18.07 -5.60 -6.14
CA GLY A 83 -18.66 -6.93 -6.03
C GLY A 83 -17.69 -8.02 -5.54
N PHE A 84 -16.38 -7.78 -5.64
CA PHE A 84 -15.38 -8.63 -4.98
C PHE A 84 -15.36 -8.33 -3.48
N LEU A 85 -15.72 -9.31 -2.68
CA LEU A 85 -15.83 -9.20 -1.22
C LEU A 85 -14.72 -10.01 -0.54
N HIS A 86 -14.30 -9.50 0.61
CA HIS A 86 -13.42 -10.19 1.52
C HIS A 86 -13.82 -9.81 2.95
N GLN A 87 -13.56 -10.68 3.91
CA GLN A 87 -14.02 -10.51 5.29
C GLN A 87 -13.52 -9.20 5.95
N PHE A 88 -12.28 -8.79 5.64
CA PHE A 88 -11.64 -7.65 6.30
C PHE A 88 -11.42 -6.43 5.40
N SER A 89 -11.02 -6.65 4.15
CA SER A 89 -10.74 -5.59 3.18
C SER A 89 -10.86 -6.17 1.79
N THR A 90 -11.59 -5.50 0.89
CA THR A 90 -11.68 -5.95 -0.51
C THR A 90 -10.31 -6.06 -1.18
N LEU A 91 -9.31 -5.27 -0.77
CA LEU A 91 -7.94 -5.37 -1.27
C LEU A 91 -7.23 -6.69 -0.92
N ASP A 92 -7.76 -7.45 0.03
CA ASP A 92 -7.23 -8.77 0.39
C ASP A 92 -7.66 -9.87 -0.59
N THR A 93 -8.57 -9.58 -1.53
CA THR A 93 -8.79 -10.46 -2.70
C THR A 93 -7.64 -10.41 -3.72
N LEU A 94 -6.70 -9.48 -3.57
CA LEU A 94 -5.55 -9.32 -4.47
C LEU A 94 -4.33 -10.06 -3.92
N GLY A 95 -4.03 -11.24 -4.48
CA GLY A 95 -2.90 -12.08 -4.05
C GLY A 95 -3.28 -13.04 -2.91
N TYR A 96 -2.28 -13.65 -2.27
CA TYR A 96 -2.50 -14.67 -1.24
C TYR A 96 -3.07 -14.08 0.06
N ASP A 97 -4.15 -14.69 0.55
CA ASP A 97 -4.77 -14.30 1.81
C ASP A 97 -3.98 -14.83 3.02
N LYS A 98 -4.31 -14.37 4.23
CA LYS A 98 -3.71 -14.77 5.49
C LYS A 98 -3.64 -16.29 5.72
N PRO A 99 -4.70 -17.10 5.51
CA PRO A 99 -4.64 -18.54 5.77
C PRO A 99 -3.77 -19.29 4.74
N GLU A 100 -3.55 -18.71 3.56
CA GLU A 100 -2.74 -19.31 2.50
C GLU A 100 -1.25 -18.95 2.63
N SER A 101 -0.94 -17.89 3.39
CA SER A 101 0.41 -17.40 3.55
C SER A 101 1.24 -18.30 4.47
N LYS A 102 2.44 -18.68 3.99
CA LYS A 102 3.46 -19.37 4.80
C LYS A 102 4.44 -18.41 5.49
N CYS A 103 4.25 -17.10 5.31
CA CYS A 103 5.14 -16.09 5.85
C CYS A 103 5.04 -16.04 7.39
N LYS A 104 6.19 -15.98 8.07
CA LYS A 104 6.30 -15.85 9.53
C LYS A 104 7.44 -14.86 9.82
N PHE A 105 7.12 -13.73 10.44
CA PHE A 105 8.04 -12.67 10.84
C PHE A 105 7.61 -12.14 12.20
#